data_AF-A0A396J9B1-F1
#
_entry.id   AF-A0A396J9B1-F1
#
_cell.length_a   1.000
_cell.length_b   1.000
_cell.length_c   1.000
_cell.angle_alpha   90.00
_cell.angle_beta   90.00
_cell.angle_gamma   90.00
#
_symmetry.space_group_name_H-M   'P 1'
#
loop_
_entity.id
_entity.type
_entity.pdbx_description
1 polymer ?
#
loop_
_entity_poly.entity_id
_entity_poly.type
_entity_poly.pdbx_seq_one_letter_code
_entity_poly.pdbx_strand_id
1 'polypeptide(L)' 'MRRAFGAKSKFDFVDGSIHVSTGFDPSFKSWNRCNMLVHLWIMNYLDESIAHHIVFLENAIDVWNELKQKFS' A
#
# COMPACT_ATOMS: atom_id res chain seq x y z
N MET A 1 4.04 -10.79 -8.83
CA MET A 1 3.24 -9.82 -8.06
C MET A 1 2.40 -8.85 -8.90
N ARG A 2 2.89 -8.32 -10.03
CA ARG A 2 2.18 -7.30 -10.84
C ARG A 2 0.77 -7.72 -11.35
N ARG A 3 0.51 -9.03 -11.51
CA ARG A 3 -0.82 -9.56 -11.89
C ARG A 3 -1.85 -9.60 -10.75
N ALA A 4 -1.41 -9.59 -9.49
CA ALA A 4 -2.32 -9.55 -8.33
C ALA A 4 -2.93 -8.14 -8.15
N PHE A 5 -2.17 -7.10 -8.48
CA PHE A 5 -2.63 -5.71 -8.58
C PHE A 5 -3.34 -5.47 -9.94
N GLY A 6 -4.41 -6.24 -10.22
CA GLY A 6 -5.11 -6.18 -11.51
C GLY A 6 -5.80 -4.85 -11.85
N ALA A 7 -5.96 -3.95 -10.87
CA ALA A 7 -6.44 -2.59 -11.10
C ALA A 7 -5.24 -1.64 -11.22
N LYS A 8 -5.07 -1.01 -12.39
CA LYS A 8 -3.97 -0.05 -12.67
C LYS A 8 -3.73 0.93 -11.51
N SER A 9 -4.79 1.47 -10.94
CA SER A 9 -4.75 2.39 -9.79
C SER A 9 -4.21 1.80 -8.49
N LYS A 10 -4.32 0.49 -8.24
CA LYS A 10 -3.77 -0.15 -7.02
C LYS A 10 -2.26 -0.32 -7.09
N PHE A 11 -1.72 -0.58 -8.29
CA PHE A 11 -0.28 -0.67 -8.48
C PHE A 11 0.38 0.71 -8.37
N ASP A 12 -0.27 1.74 -8.91
CA ASP A 12 0.23 3.12 -8.87
C ASP A 12 0.39 3.65 -7.42
N PHE A 13 -0.39 3.12 -6.47
CA PHE A 13 -0.27 3.41 -5.02
C PHE A 13 0.95 2.78 -4.36
N VAL A 14 1.35 1.57 -4.79
CA VAL A 14 2.50 0.84 -4.19
C VAL A 14 3.80 1.11 -4.93
N ASP A 15 3.74 1.53 -6.19
CA ASP A 15 4.92 1.89 -6.98
C ASP A 15 5.41 3.32 -6.70
N GLY A 16 4.62 4.12 -5.98
CA GLY A 16 4.92 5.53 -5.70
C GLY A 16 4.58 6.49 -6.84
N SER A 17 3.94 5.99 -7.89
CA SER A 17 3.42 6.82 -8.99
C SER A 17 2.36 7.81 -8.48
N ILE A 18 1.55 7.41 -7.50
CA ILE A 18 0.65 8.31 -6.77
C ILE A 18 1.39 8.78 -5.52
N HIS A 19 1.86 10.03 -5.54
CA HIS A 19 2.52 10.63 -4.38
C HIS A 19 1.52 10.82 -3.23
N VAL A 20 2.03 10.77 -2.00
CA VAL A 20 1.26 11.09 -0.80
C VAL A 20 0.70 12.50 -0.99
N SER A 21 -0.61 12.59 -1.24
CA SER A 21 -1.29 13.87 -1.33
C SER A 21 -1.12 14.59 0.00
N THR A 22 -0.58 15.80 -0.01
CA THR A 22 -0.54 16.66 1.18
C THR A 22 -1.97 17.01 1.59
N GLY A 23 -2.25 17.08 2.90
CA GLY A 23 -3.62 17.23 3.45
C GLY A 23 -4.43 18.44 3.00
N PHE A 24 -3.85 19.34 2.20
CA PHE A 24 -4.50 20.48 1.56
C PHE A 24 -5.22 20.15 0.25
N ASP A 25 -5.01 18.95 -0.31
CA ASP A 25 -5.66 18.55 -1.56
C ASP A 25 -7.07 17.99 -1.29
N PRO A 26 -8.12 18.44 -2.00
CA PRO A 26 -9.47 17.86 -1.91
C PRO A 26 -9.51 16.34 -2.16
N SER A 27 -8.54 15.82 -2.91
CA SER A 27 -8.39 14.39 -3.20
C SER A 27 -7.77 13.58 -2.06
N PHE A 28 -7.21 14.22 -1.01
CA PHE A 28 -6.59 13.54 0.13
C PHE A 28 -7.50 12.52 0.80
N LYS A 29 -8.80 12.84 0.93
CA LYS A 29 -9.79 11.95 1.53
C LYS A 29 -9.97 10.66 0.71
N SER A 30 -10.00 10.79 -0.61
CA SER A 30 -10.10 9.66 -1.54
C SER A 30 -8.79 8.87 -1.57
N TRP A 31 -7.66 9.57 -1.53
CA TRP A 31 -6.34 8.97 -1.46
C TRP A 31 -6.17 8.12 -0.20
N ASN A 32 -6.51 8.66 0.98
CA ASN A 32 -6.39 7.95 2.25
C ASN A 32 -7.27 6.69 2.29
N ARG A 33 -8.49 6.76 1.73
CA ARG A 33 -9.36 5.58 1.60
C ARG A 33 -8.73 4.50 0.73
N CYS A 34 -8.17 4.88 -0.42
CA CYS A 34 -7.47 3.95 -1.30
C CYS A 34 -6.22 3.36 -0.61
N ASN A 35 -5.44 4.18 0.10
CA ASN A 35 -4.29 3.74 0.88
C ASN A 35 -4.69 2.67 1.92
N MET A 36 -5.73 2.93 2.72
CA MET A 36 -6.25 1.95 3.69
C MET A 36 -6.73 0.65 3.03
N LEU A 37 -7.42 0.73 1.89
CA LEU A 37 -7.90 -0.46 1.17
C LEU A 37 -6.76 -1.31 0.61
N VAL A 38 -5.73 -0.67 0.05
CA VAL A 38 -4.54 -1.38 -0.45
C VAL A 38 -3.77 -1.99 0.71
N HIS A 39 -3.64 -1.28 1.82
CA HIS A 39 -3.00 -1.77 3.03
C HIS A 39 -3.72 -3.01 3.60
N LEU A 40 -5.05 -2.94 3.79
CA LEU A 40 -5.86 -4.08 4.22
C LEU A 40 -5.76 -5.26 3.24
N TRP A 41 -5.73 -5.00 1.94
CA TRP A 41 -5.60 -6.06 0.95
C TRP A 41 -4.24 -6.77 1.03
N ILE A 42 -3.16 -6.01 1.20
CA ILE A 42 -1.82 -6.57 1.39
C ILE A 42 -1.78 -7.41 2.68
N MET A 43 -2.33 -6.89 3.79
CA MET A 43 -2.39 -7.61 5.06
C MET A 43 -3.16 -8.93 4.97
N ASN A 44 -4.32 -8.91 4.30
CA ASN A 44 -5.12 -10.13 4.12
C ASN A 44 -4.46 -11.16 3.20
N TYR A 45 -3.49 -10.76 2.37
CA TYR A 45 -2.78 -11.66 1.48
C TYR A 45 -1.51 -12.24 2.12
N LEU A 46 -1.05 -11.68 3.24
CA LEU A 46 0.20 -12.06 3.89
C LEU A 46 -0.06 -12.98 5.08
N ASP A 47 0.94 -13.81 5.35
CA ASP A 47 0.98 -14.62 6.56
C ASP A 47 1.04 -13.73 7.81
N GLU A 48 0.40 -14.17 8.90
CA GLU A 48 0.18 -13.37 10.11
C GLU A 48 1.50 -12.88 10.74
N SER A 49 2.55 -13.70 10.60
CA SER A 49 3.93 -13.37 11.03
C SER A 49 4.55 -12.20 10.25
N ILE A 50 4.21 -12.05 8.97
CA ILE A 50 4.68 -10.95 8.14
C ILE A 50 3.80 -9.73 8.38
N ALA A 51 2.47 -9.92 8.45
CA ALA A 51 1.50 -8.87 8.71
C ALA A 51 1.81 -8.11 10.03
N HIS A 52 2.18 -8.81 11.10
CA HIS A 52 2.57 -8.19 12.37
C HIS A 52 3.75 -7.21 12.26
N HIS A 53 4.66 -7.42 11.31
CA HIS A 53 5.85 -6.59 11.16
C HIS A 53 5.56 -5.30 10.36
N ILE A 54 4.60 -5.36 9.44
CA ILE A 54 4.23 -4.24 8.56
C ILE A 54 2.99 -3.48 9.06
N VAL A 55 2.29 -3.95 10.11
CA VAL A 55 1.05 -3.33 10.62
C VAL A 55 1.23 -1.91 11.14
N PHE A 56 2.47 -1.57 11.53
CA PHE A 56 2.84 -0.26 12.04
C PHE A 56 3.07 0.78 10.93
N LEU A 57 3.05 0.37 9.67
CA LEU A 57 3.30 1.27 8.54
C LEU A 57 1.98 1.91 8.10
N GLU A 58 1.92 3.24 8.07
CA GLU A 58 0.69 3.95 7.70
C GLU A 58 0.43 3.94 6.18
N ASN A 59 1.48 3.84 5.36
CA ASN A 59 1.34 3.91 3.91
C ASN A 59 1.55 2.55 3.25
N ALA A 60 0.70 2.24 2.27
CA ALA A 60 0.82 1.04 1.43
C ALA A 60 2.15 0.97 0.67
N ILE A 61 2.77 2.12 0.35
CA ILE A 61 4.09 2.18 -0.28
C ILE A 61 5.20 1.69 0.65
N ASP A 62 5.13 2.04 1.94
CA ASP A 62 6.12 1.63 2.93
C ASP A 62 6.02 0.12 3.17
N VAL A 63 4.79 -0.38 3.30
CA VAL A 63 4.50 -1.82 3.36
C VAL A 63 5.09 -2.55 2.16
N TRP A 64 4.91 -2.01 0.95
CA TRP A 64 5.41 -2.62 -0.27
C TRP A 64 6.94 -2.63 -0.35
N ASN A 65 7.59 -1.55 0.10
CA ASN A 65 9.05 -1.45 0.13
C ASN A 65 9.66 -2.43 1.13
N GLU A 66 9.08 -2.57 2.31
CA GLU A 66 9.49 -3.56 3.31
C GLU A 66 9.34 -4.99 2.78
N LEU A 67 8.22 -5.29 2.10
CA LEU A 67 8.03 -6.60 1.46
C LEU A 67 9.05 -6.85 0.36
N LYS A 68 9.36 -5.85 -0.47
CA LYS A 68 10.43 -5.95 -1.48
C LYS A 68 11.78 -6.23 -0.82
N GLN A 69 12.12 -5.53 0.26
CA GLN A 69 13.40 -5.72 0.95
C GLN A 69 13.51 -7.11 1.59
N LYS A 70 12.42 -7.60 2.21
CA LYS A 70 12.38 -8.88 2.90
C LYS A 70 12.42 -10.10 1.96
N PHE A 71 11.91 -9.95 0.74
CA PHE A 71 11.83 -11.01 -0.28
C PHE A 71 12.73 -10.75 -1.50
N SER A 72 13.73 -9.88 -1.38
CA SER A 72 14.70 -9.58 -2.45
C SER A 72 15.75 -10.66 -2.64
#